data_AF-A0A920SAU1-F1
#
_entry.id   AF-A0A920SAU1-F1
#
_cell.length_a   1.000
_cell.length_b   1.000
_cell.length_c   1.000
_cell.angle_alpha   90.00
_cell.angle_beta   90.00
_cell.angle_gamma   90.00
#
_symmetry.space_group_name_H-M   'P 1'
#
loop_
_entity.id
_entity.type
_entity.pdbx_description
1 polymer ?
#
loop_
_entity_poly.entity_id
_entity_poly.type
_entity_poly.pdbx_seq_one_letter_code
_entity_poly.pdbx_strand_id
1 'polypeptide(L)' 'MGLERGKPLAAEGWYGENQESLTNEGKTSEEIYSATGVWYLQNNDAWESWVPDDVAANVKAALAKE' A
#
# COMPACT_ATOMS: atom_id res chain seq x y z
N MET A 1 7.15 19.49 -17.95
CA MET A 1 7.37 18.05 -18.17
C MET A 1 7.17 17.34 -16.84
N GLY A 2 6.07 16.60 -16.71
CA GLY A 2 5.69 15.93 -15.47
C GLY A 2 6.59 14.72 -15.23
N LEU A 3 7.27 14.71 -14.09
CA LEU A 3 7.93 13.50 -13.60
C LEU A 3 6.81 12.51 -13.24
N GLU A 4 6.77 11.39 -13.95
CA GLU A 4 6.00 10.21 -13.54
C GLU A 4 6.54 9.75 -12.17
N ARG A 5 5.90 10.25 -11.10
CA ARG A 5 6.13 9.86 -9.68
C ARG A 5 5.53 8.48 -9.41
N GLY A 6 5.89 7.51 -10.23
CA GLY A 6 5.36 6.16 -10.15
C GLY A 6 6.11 5.34 -9.12
N LYS A 7 5.37 4.95 -8.07
CA LYS A 7 5.43 3.63 -7.39
C LYS A 7 6.04 3.58 -5.96
N PRO A 8 7.29 3.95 -5.65
CA PRO A 8 7.80 3.94 -4.26
C PRO A 8 7.31 5.13 -3.42
N LEU A 9 7.21 6.31 -4.04
CA LEU A 9 6.90 7.57 -3.35
C LEU A 9 5.50 7.63 -2.73
N ALA A 10 4.53 6.88 -3.27
CA ALA A 10 3.17 6.89 -2.74
C ALA A 10 3.07 6.12 -1.42
N ALA A 11 3.65 4.91 -1.37
CA ALA A 11 3.70 4.11 -0.15
C ALA A 11 4.59 4.78 0.91
N GLU A 12 5.77 5.28 0.52
CA GLU A 12 6.67 6.00 1.41
C GLU A 12 6.06 7.31 1.93
N GLY A 13 5.34 8.04 1.07
CA GLY A 13 4.61 9.24 1.44
C GLY A 13 3.53 8.96 2.48
N TRP A 14 2.68 7.96 2.21
CA TRP A 14 1.63 7.57 3.15
C TRP A 14 2.21 7.07 4.48
N TYR A 15 3.24 6.22 4.45
CA TYR A 15 3.93 5.77 5.66
C TYR A 15 4.49 6.96 6.47
N GLY A 16 5.17 7.89 5.78
CA GLY A 16 5.72 9.11 6.37
C GLY A 16 4.68 9.93 7.12
N GLU A 17 3.50 10.09 6.52
CA GLU A 17 2.38 10.87 7.06
C GLU A 17 1.61 10.16 8.19
N ASN A 18 1.59 8.82 8.21
CA ASN A 18 0.69 8.05 9.09
C ASN A 18 1.42 7.29 10.22
N GLN A 19 2.72 7.01 10.10
CA GLN A 19 3.45 6.17 11.06
C GLN A 19 3.39 6.68 12.51
N GLU A 20 3.43 8.00 12.73
CA GLU A 20 3.43 8.58 14.07
C GLU A 20 2.07 8.39 14.76
N SER A 21 0.99 8.65 14.03
CA SER A 21 -0.37 8.42 14.54
C SER A 21 -0.59 6.95 14.87
N LEU A 22 -0.20 6.05 13.97
CA LEU A 22 -0.38 4.62 14.17
C LEU A 22 0.50 4.08 15.31
N THR A 23 1.70 4.63 15.49
CA THR A 23 2.55 4.34 16.65
C THR A 23 1.87 4.80 17.95
N ASN A 24 1.26 5.99 17.94
CA ASN A 24 0.51 6.52 19.09
C ASN A 24 -0.76 5.70 19.41
N GLU A 25 -1.34 5.04 18.41
CA GLU A 25 -2.42 4.06 18.56
C GLU A 25 -1.94 2.69 19.10
N GLY A 26 -0.63 2.53 19.32
CA GLY A 26 -0.03 1.32 19.87
C GLY A 26 0.30 0.26 18.82
N LYS A 27 0.26 0.59 17.53
CA LYS A 27 0.68 -0.34 16.47
C LYS A 27 2.18 -0.53 16.47
N THR A 28 2.58 -1.75 16.21
CA THR A 28 3.98 -2.12 15.98
C THR A 28 4.44 -1.66 14.59
N SER A 29 5.75 -1.55 14.40
CA SER A 29 6.31 -1.21 13.09
C SER A 29 5.87 -2.17 11.98
N GLU A 30 5.72 -3.46 12.28
CA GLU A 30 5.24 -4.47 11.33
C GLU A 30 3.79 -4.22 10.90
N GLU A 31 2.92 -3.87 11.85
CA GLU A 31 1.53 -3.51 11.53
C GLU A 31 1.44 -2.23 10.70
N ILE A 32 2.31 -1.25 10.95
CA ILE A 32 2.37 0.00 10.18
C ILE A 32 2.84 -0.27 8.74
N TYR A 33 3.87 -1.10 8.57
CA TYR A 33 4.32 -1.53 7.23
C TYR A 33 3.23 -2.30 6.49
N SER A 34 2.53 -3.19 7.19
CA SER A 34 1.42 -3.97 6.61
C SER A 34 0.28 -3.06 6.18
N ALA A 35 -0.12 -2.10 7.03
CA ALA A 35 -1.14 -1.10 6.71
C ALA A 35 -0.75 -0.24 5.49
N THR A 36 0.53 0.13 5.39
CA THR A 36 1.05 0.87 4.23
C THR A 36 0.93 0.05 2.94
N GLY A 37 1.27 -1.25 3.00
CA GLY A 37 1.12 -2.16 1.88
C GLY A 37 -0.33 -2.30 1.42
N VAL A 38 -1.26 -2.54 2.36
CA VAL A 38 -2.70 -2.64 2.07
C VAL A 38 -3.22 -1.35 1.45
N TRP A 39 -2.90 -0.20 2.04
CA TRP A 39 -3.28 1.10 1.50
C TRP A 39 -2.77 1.28 0.06
N TYR A 40 -1.50 0.94 -0.20
CA TYR A 40 -0.93 1.07 -1.54
C TYR A 40 -1.71 0.23 -2.57
N LEU A 41 -2.00 -1.03 -2.23
CA LEU A 41 -2.72 -1.94 -3.13
C LEU A 41 -4.17 -1.49 -3.40
N GLN A 42 -4.82 -0.84 -2.44
CA GLN A 42 -6.19 -0.32 -2.59
C GLN A 42 -6.25 0.99 -3.38
N ASN A 43 -5.23 1.83 -3.29
CA ASN A 43 -5.25 3.20 -3.83
C ASN A 43 -4.45 3.38 -5.12
N ASN A 44 -3.75 2.32 -5.58
CA ASN A 44 -2.96 2.32 -6.80
C ASN A 44 -3.22 1.03 -7.58
N ASP A 45 -3.25 1.12 -8.91
CA ASP A 45 -3.43 -0.01 -9.84
C ASP A 45 -2.10 -0.47 -10.47
N ALA A 46 -1.05 0.34 -10.30
CA ALA A 46 0.31 0.13 -10.78
C ALA A 46 0.91 -1.25 -10.49
N TRP A 47 0.48 -1.92 -9.42
CA TRP A 47 0.98 -3.22 -8.98
C TRP A 47 0.37 -4.39 -9.76
N GLU A 48 -0.80 -4.19 -10.35
CA GLU A 48 -1.49 -5.24 -11.10
C GLU A 48 -0.65 -5.71 -12.29
N SER A 49 0.16 -4.83 -12.88
CA SER A 49 1.08 -5.18 -13.96
C SER A 49 2.39 -5.84 -13.49
N TRP A 50 2.67 -5.92 -12.18
CA TRP A 50 3.88 -6.55 -11.65
C TRP A 50 3.69 -8.05 -11.41
N VAL A 51 2.44 -8.49 -11.33
CA VAL A 51 2.06 -9.85 -11.00
C VAL A 51 1.21 -10.45 -12.11
N PRO A 52 1.17 -11.78 -12.24
CA PRO A 52 0.21 -12.45 -13.12
C PRO A 52 -1.25 -12.11 -12.80
N ASP A 53 -2.13 -12.20 -13.80
CA ASP A 53 -3.55 -11.84 -13.67
C ASP A 53 -4.29 -12.63 -12.56
N ASP A 54 -3.94 -13.91 -12.38
CA ASP A 54 -4.52 -14.75 -11.33
C ASP A 54 -4.10 -14.29 -9.93
N VAL A 55 -2.84 -13.85 -9.78
CA VAL A 55 -2.35 -13.25 -8.54
C VAL A 55 -3.03 -11.91 -8.28
N ALA A 56 -3.17 -11.06 -9.31
CA ALA A 56 -3.89 -9.80 -9.18
C ALA A 56 -5.35 -10.01 -8.76
N ALA A 57 -6.04 -10.98 -9.36
CA ALA A 57 -7.41 -11.33 -8.99
C ALA A 57 -7.51 -11.81 -7.53
N ASN A 58 -6.58 -12.65 -7.08
CA ASN A 58 -6.54 -13.15 -5.71
C ASN A 58 -6.28 -12.03 -4.69
N VAL A 59 -5.36 -11.11 -4.98
CA VAL A 59 -5.08 -9.95 -4.13
C VAL A 59 -6.30 -9.03 -4.04
N LYS A 60 -6.96 -8.70 -5.16
CA LYS A 60 -8.20 -7.91 -5.15
C LYS A 60 -9.31 -8.59 -4.34
N ALA A 61 -9.45 -9.90 -4.48
CA ALA A 61 -10.44 -10.67 -3.72
C ALA A 61 -10.13 -10.73 -2.21
N ALA A 62 -8.86 -10.70 -1.83
CA ALA A 62 -8.44 -10.58 -0.43
C ALA A 62 -8.72 -9.18 0.12
N LEU A 63 -8.35 -8.12 -0.62
CA LEU A 63 -8.57 -6.72 -0.22
C LEU A 63 -10.05 -6.35 -0.07
N ALA A 64 -10.96 -7.01 -0.79
CA ALA A 64 -12.40 -6.81 -0.63
C ALA A 64 -12.96 -7.36 0.70
N LYS A 65 -12.13 -8.06 1.49
CA LYS A 65 -12.51 -8.63 2.80
C LYS A 65 -11.88 -7.88 3.99
N GLU A 66 -11.02 -6.89 3.72
CA GLU A 66 -10.41 -6.00 4.73
C GLU A 66 -11.40 -4.93 5.22
#